data_AF-A0A8S0QJC6-F1
#
_entry.id   AF-A0A8S0QJC6-F1
#
_cell.length_a   1.000
_cell.length_b   1.000
_cell.length_c   1.000
_cell.angle_alpha   90.00
_cell.angle_beta   90.00
_cell.angle_gamma   90.00
#
_symmetry.space_group_name_H-M   'P 1'
#
loop_
_entity.id
_entity.type
_entity.pdbx_description
1 polymer ?
#
loop_
_entity_poly.entity_id
_entity_poly.type
_entity_poly.pdbx_seq_one_letter_code
_entity_poly.pdbx_strand_id
1 'polypeptide(L)'
;MSAGKALCPSELQDVGKRIATSCKGLPLAVTVIAAVLENMEKKESLWLEVLASLSSYVLEGQDIVELSYKHLPIHLKPCFLYFSAFEEDMRIPVKKENNKTRIRDQKMLQRNT
;
A
#
# COMPACT_ATOMS: atom_id res chain seq x y z
N MET A 1 33.35 -2.80 -7.64
CA MET A 1 32.42 -1.78 -7.10
C MET A 1 32.29 -2.04 -5.60
N SER A 2 33.12 -1.39 -4.78
CA SER A 2 33.02 -1.58 -3.33
C SER A 2 31.81 -0.80 -2.83
N ALA A 3 30.86 -1.48 -2.21
CA ALA A 3 29.90 -0.85 -1.34
C ALA A 3 30.68 -0.18 -0.20
N GLY A 4 30.97 1.11 -0.33
CA GLY A 4 31.43 1.93 0.78
C GLY A 4 30.30 1.93 1.80
N LYS A 5 30.49 1.24 2.91
CA LYS A 5 29.60 1.39 4.07
C LYS A 5 29.81 2.81 4.59
N ALA A 6 29.04 3.76 4.07
CA ALA A 6 28.77 4.99 4.79
C ALA A 6 28.05 4.57 6.06
N LEU A 7 28.77 4.55 7.17
CA LEU A 7 28.17 4.27 8.47
C LEU A 7 27.22 5.44 8.75
N CYS A 8 25.92 5.17 8.80
CA CYS A 8 24.97 6.17 9.26
C CYS A 8 25.43 6.64 10.64
N PRO A 9 25.61 7.96 10.85
CA PRO A 9 25.95 8.54 12.15
C PRO A 9 25.06 7.94 13.23
N SER A 10 25.63 7.62 14.39
CA SER A 10 24.92 6.95 15.49
C SER A 10 23.68 7.74 15.90
N GLU A 11 23.75 9.06 15.82
CA GLU A 11 22.68 10.02 16.11
C GLU A 11 21.48 9.87 15.15
N LEU A 12 21.73 9.46 13.90
CA LEU A 12 20.68 9.29 12.89
C LEU A 12 20.02 7.90 12.91
N GLN A 13 20.63 6.91 13.55
CA GLN A 13 20.07 5.55 13.57
C GLN A 13 18.73 5.49 14.29
N ASP A 14 18.60 6.16 15.43
CA ASP A 14 17.39 6.08 16.25
C ASP A 14 16.23 6.84 15.61
N VAL A 15 16.46 8.06 15.10
CA VAL A 15 15.45 8.79 14.32
C VAL A 15 15.11 8.06 13.02
N GLY A 16 16.09 7.45 12.34
CA GLY A 16 15.87 6.64 11.13
C GLY A 16 14.98 5.42 11.40
N LYS A 17 15.18 4.70 12.51
CA LYS A 17 14.32 3.59 12.93
C LYS A 17 12.89 4.06 13.21
N ARG A 18 12.74 5.20 13.90
CA ARG A 18 11.42 5.78 14.18
C ARG A 18 10.69 6.15 12.89
N ILE A 19 11.38 6.80 11.94
CA ILE A 19 10.83 7.12 10.61
C ILE A 19 10.39 5.85 9.88
N ALA A 20 11.24 4.82 9.82
CA ALA A 20 10.92 3.56 9.15
C ALA A 20 9.70 2.87 9.78
N THR A 21 9.55 2.95 11.10
CA THR A 21 8.40 2.42 11.83
C THR A 21 7.12 3.19 11.48
N SER A 22 7.20 4.52 11.36
CA SER A 22 6.08 5.38 10.94
C SER A 22 5.57 5.05 9.53
N CYS A 23 6.39 4.44 8.67
CA CYS A 23 5.97 3.99 7.33
C CYS A 23 5.01 2.78 7.34
N LYS A 24 4.77 2.15 8.50
CA LYS A 24 3.86 1.00 8.68
C LYS A 24 4.07 -0.15 7.68
N GLY A 25 5.31 -0.37 7.24
CA GLY A 25 5.66 -1.43 6.29
C GLY A 25 5.20 -1.22 4.85
N LEU A 26 4.64 -0.05 4.50
CA LEU A 26 4.25 0.26 3.12
C LEU A 26 5.49 0.48 2.25
N PRO A 27 5.76 -0.37 1.24
CA PRO A 27 6.98 -0.27 0.44
C PRO A 27 7.13 1.09 -0.23
N LEU A 28 6.02 1.64 -0.74
CA LEU A 28 6.01 2.95 -1.41
C LEU A 28 6.40 4.08 -0.45
N ALA A 29 5.88 4.08 0.79
CA ALA A 29 6.21 5.09 1.78
C ALA A 29 7.71 5.03 2.14
N VAL A 30 8.22 3.82 2.40
CA VAL A 30 9.65 3.62 2.71
C VAL A 30 10.54 4.13 1.58
N THR A 31 10.26 3.79 0.33
CA THR A 31 11.09 4.21 -0.81
C THR A 31 11.08 5.73 -1.00
N VAL A 32 9.91 6.37 -0.91
CA VAL A 32 9.80 7.83 -1.07
C VAL A 32 10.55 8.56 0.04
N ILE A 33 10.35 8.15 1.29
CA ILE A 33 11.00 8.80 2.43
C ILE A 33 12.51 8.56 2.41
N ALA A 34 12.97 7.36 2.04
CA ALA A 34 14.39 7.08 1.86
C ALA A 34 15.02 8.02 0.81
N ALA A 35 14.36 8.22 -0.33
CA ALA A 35 14.83 9.14 -1.37
C ALA A 35 14.88 10.61 -0.89
N VAL A 36 13.91 11.04 -0.06
CA VAL A 36 13.94 12.37 0.56
C VAL A 36 15.12 12.50 1.52
N LEU A 37 15.32 11.53 2.42
CA LEU A 37 16.40 11.53 3.40
C LEU A 37 17.80 11.39 2.76
N GLU A 38 17.89 10.76 1.58
CA GLU A 38 19.12 10.68 0.80
C GLU A 38 19.60 12.07 0.35
N ASN A 39 18.67 12.91 -0.10
CA ASN A 39 18.93 14.27 -0.58
C ASN A 39 18.96 15.34 0.53
N MET A 40 18.70 14.94 1.78
CA MET A 40 18.67 15.82 2.95
C MET A 40 20.01 15.79 3.71
N GLU A 41 20.40 16.92 4.30
CA GLU A 41 21.57 17.00 5.18
C GLU A 41 21.45 15.99 6.33
N LYS A 42 22.59 15.37 6.69
CA LYS A 42 22.68 14.33 7.72
C LYS A 42 22.68 14.95 9.13
N LYS A 43 21.61 15.68 9.43
CA LYS A 43 21.39 16.38 10.71
C LYS A 43 20.12 15.87 11.37
N GLU A 44 20.22 15.48 12.64
CA GLU A 44 19.12 14.87 13.39
C GLU A 44 17.88 15.77 13.44
N SER A 45 18.05 17.09 13.60
CA SER A 45 16.94 18.05 13.65
C SER A 45 16.06 18.01 12.40
N LEU A 46 16.66 17.86 11.21
CA LEU A 46 15.91 17.79 9.95
C LEU A 46 15.16 16.46 9.81
N TRP A 47 15.75 15.37 10.30
CA TRP A 47 15.09 14.07 10.31
C TRP A 47 13.92 14.04 11.31
N LEU A 48 14.04 14.76 12.43
CA LEU A 48 12.93 14.96 13.36
C LEU A 48 11.78 15.77 12.76
N GLU A 49 12.06 16.76 11.91
CA GLU A 49 11.03 17.47 11.14
C GLU A 49 10.31 16.54 10.16
N VAL A 50 11.05 15.68 9.45
CA VAL A 50 10.46 14.64 8.60
C VAL A 50 9.59 13.70 9.43
N LEU A 51 10.07 13.24 10.58
CA LEU A 51 9.29 12.39 11.48
C LEU A 51 8.01 13.08 11.99
N ALA A 52 8.08 14.38 12.31
CA ALA A 52 6.92 15.16 12.74
C ALA A 52 5.91 15.32 11.60
N SER A 53 6.35 15.63 10.39
CA SER A 53 5.44 15.70 9.23
C SER A 53 4.78 14.34 8.94
N LEU A 54 5.52 13.24 9.04
CA LEU A 54 4.97 11.88 8.94
C LEU A 54 3.85 11.63 9.96
N SER A 55 3.98 12.14 11.18
CA SER A 55 2.93 12.01 12.20
C SER A 55 1.65 12.78 11.83
N SER A 56 1.77 13.88 11.07
CA SER A 56 0.62 14.64 10.55
C SER A 56 0.01 14.05 9.27
N TYR A 57 0.81 13.33 8.48
CA TYR A 57 0.42 12.67 7.23
C TYR A 57 0.08 11.19 7.40
N VAL A 58 -0.04 10.69 8.64
CA VAL A 58 -0.71 9.41 8.86
C VAL A 58 -2.17 9.61 8.49
N LEU A 59 -2.47 9.57 7.19
CA LEU A 59 -3.75 9.11 6.70
C LEU A 59 -3.92 7.77 7.40
N GLU A 60 -4.85 7.73 8.34
CA GLU A 60 -5.22 6.47 8.94
C GLU A 60 -5.60 5.57 7.76
N GLY A 61 -5.24 4.28 7.78
CA GLY A 61 -5.60 3.39 6.67
C GLY A 61 -7.11 3.46 6.34
N GLN A 62 -7.90 3.86 7.34
CA GLN A 62 -9.31 4.22 7.26
C GLN A 62 -9.60 5.33 6.23
N ASP A 63 -8.83 6.42 6.18
CA ASP A 63 -9.02 7.53 5.21
C ASP A 63 -8.83 7.05 3.77
N ILE A 64 -7.82 6.22 3.53
CA ILE A 64 -7.52 5.68 2.20
C ILE A 64 -8.61 4.69 1.78
N VAL A 65 -9.06 3.83 2.68
CA VAL A 65 -10.15 2.87 2.42
C VAL A 65 -11.46 3.60 2.14
N GLU A 66 -11.78 4.64 2.92
CA GLU A 66 -12.99 5.43 2.74
C GLU A 66 -12.98 6.19 1.40
N LEU A 67 -11.89 6.87 1.07
CA LEU A 67 -11.73 7.56 -0.21
C LEU A 67 -11.82 6.58 -1.39
N SER A 68 -11.15 5.43 -1.27
CA SER A 68 -11.21 4.39 -2.30
C SER A 68 -12.64 3.90 -2.52
N TYR A 69 -13.41 3.67 -1.44
CA TYR A 69 -14.81 3.25 -1.53
C TYR A 69 -15.73 4.33 -2.12
N LYS A 70 -15.49 5.61 -1.80
CA LYS A 70 -16.24 6.74 -2.36
C LYS A 70 -16.08 6.84 -3.88
N HIS A 71 -14.85 6.67 -4.38
CA HIS A 71 -14.53 6.77 -5.81
C HIS A 71 -14.78 5.48 -6.61
N LEU A 72 -15.16 4.39 -5.94
CA LEU A 72 -15.42 3.13 -6.60
C LEU A 72 -16.75 3.15 -7.38
N PRO A 73 -16.81 2.63 -8.63
CA PRO A 73 -18.06 2.44 -9.37
C PRO A 73 -19.11 1.65 -8.56
N ILE A 74 -20.39 2.01 -8.69
CA ILE A 74 -21.51 1.41 -7.91
C ILE A 74 -21.50 -0.12 -7.95
N HIS A 75 -21.25 -0.72 -9.11
CA HIS A 75 -21.29 -2.17 -9.29
C HIS A 75 -20.12 -2.90 -8.60
N LEU A 76 -19.05 -2.20 -8.24
CA LEU A 76 -17.88 -2.77 -7.55
C LEU A 76 -17.92 -2.55 -6.03
N LYS A 77 -18.77 -1.65 -5.51
CA LYS A 77 -18.93 -1.43 -4.06
C LYS A 77 -19.28 -2.70 -3.29
N PRO A 78 -20.23 -3.55 -3.76
CA PRO A 78 -20.49 -4.83 -3.11
C PRO A 78 -19.27 -5.78 -3.13
N CYS A 79 -18.51 -5.80 -4.21
CA CYS A 79 -17.29 -6.62 -4.31
C CYS A 79 -16.20 -6.15 -3.33
N PHE A 80 -16.08 -4.84 -3.10
CA PHE A 80 -15.14 -4.29 -2.13
C PHE A 80 -15.54 -4.67 -0.69
N LEU A 81 -16.83 -4.55 -0.36
CA LEU A 81 -17.36 -4.94 0.95
C LEU A 81 -17.31 -6.46 1.20
N TYR A 82 -17.30 -7.29 0.16
CA TYR A 82 -17.11 -8.74 0.31
C TYR A 82 -15.83 -9.05 1.12
N PHE A 83 -14.78 -8.25 0.96
CA PHE A 83 -13.52 -8.44 1.67
C PHE A 83 -13.60 -8.10 3.16
N SER A 84 -14.57 -7.27 3.60
CA SER A 84 -14.72 -6.92 5.03
C SER A 84 -15.29 -8.05 5.88
N ALA A 85 -15.78 -9.13 5.25
CA ALA A 85 -16.29 -10.31 5.93
C ALA A 85 -15.20 -11.30 6.36
N PHE A 86 -13.94 -11.06 5.98
CA PHE A 86 -12.80 -11.92 6.30
C PHE A 86 -11.92 -11.28 7.38
N GLU A 87 -11.24 -12.13 8.14
CA GLU A 87 -10.22 -11.68 9.09
C GLU A 87 -9.02 -11.06 8.35
N GLU A 88 -8.32 -10.17 9.05
CA GLU A 88 -7.07 -9.59 8.57
C GLU A 88 -6.08 -10.70 8.19
N ASP A 89 -5.35 -10.50 7.09
CA ASP A 89 -4.38 -11.45 6.51
C ASP A 89 -4.93 -12.81 6.04
N MET A 90 -6.26 -12.97 5.97
CA MET A 90 -6.84 -14.20 5.41
C MET A 90 -6.56 -14.32 3.90
N ARG A 91 -5.95 -15.44 3.49
CA ARG A 91 -5.71 -15.75 2.07
C ARG A 91 -7.00 -16.21 1.40
N ILE A 92 -7.55 -15.39 0.52
CA ILE A 92 -8.75 -15.72 -0.26
C ILE A 92 -8.34 -16.44 -1.55
N PRO A 93 -8.73 -17.72 -1.74
CA PRO A 93 -8.40 -18.46 -2.95
C PRO A 93 -9.23 -17.95 -4.14
N VAL A 94 -8.56 -17.39 -5.14
CA VAL A 94 -9.23 -16.95 -6.38
C VAL A 94 -9.42 -18.15 -7.29
N LYS A 95 -10.67 -18.59 -7.48
CA LYS A 95 -11.00 -19.53 -8.56
C LYS A 95 -10.97 -18.76 -9.89
N LYS A 96 -10.10 -19.19 -10.81
CA LYS A 96 -10.17 -18.71 -12.20
C LYS A 96 -11.42 -19.29 -12.84
N GLU A 97 -12.45 -18.47 -13.04
CA GLU A 97 -13.52 -18.83 -13.95
C GLU A 97 -13.02 -18.70 -15.38
N ASN A 98 -13.03 -19.83 -16.09
CA ASN A 98 -12.63 -19.90 -17.48
C ASN A 98 -13.72 -19.22 -18.32
N ASN A 99 -13.43 -18.04 -18.86
CA ASN A 99 -14.31 -17.29 -19.78
C ASN A 99 -14.85 -18.12 -20.98
N LYS A 100 -14.23 -19.28 -21.27
CA LYS A 100 -14.66 -20.24 -22.29
C LYS A 100 -16.02 -20.88 -22.00
N THR A 101 -16.43 -21.05 -20.74
CA THR A 101 -17.71 -21.71 -20.41
C THR A 101 -18.89 -20.77 -20.68
N ARG A 102 -18.75 -19.47 -20.36
CA ARG A 102 -19.79 -18.45 -20.56
C ARG A 102 -20.13 -18.19 -22.04
N ILE A 103 -19.16 -18.33 -22.95
CA ILE A 103 -19.39 -18.21 -24.40
C ILE A 103 -20.15 -19.43 -24.94
N ARG A 104 -19.94 -20.63 -24.38
CA ARG A 104 -20.69 -21.83 -24.80
C ARG A 104 -22.16 -21.71 -24.41
N ASP A 105 -22.46 -21.23 -23.20
CA ASP A 105 -23.84 -21.07 -22.75
C ASP A 105 -24.60 -19.99 -23.55
N GLN A 106 -23.95 -18.87 -23.87
CA GLN A 106 -24.53 -17.86 -24.78
C GLN A 106 -24.73 -18.38 -26.22
N LYS A 107 -23.82 -19.24 -26.72
CA LYS A 107 -23.91 -19.81 -28.08
C LYS A 107 -24.88 -20.99 -28.18
N MET A 108 -25.30 -21.58 -27.05
CA MET A 108 -26.38 -22.58 -26.98
C MET A 108 -27.76 -21.90 -26.95
N LEU A 109 -27.89 -20.72 -26.33
CA LEU A 109 -29.14 -19.97 -26.30
C LEU A 109 -29.50 -19.33 -27.66
N GLN A 110 -28.50 -18.99 -28.49
CA GLN A 110 -28.72 -18.43 -29.83
C GLN A 110 -28.87 -19.46 -30.95
N ARG A 111 -28.91 -20.76 -30.63
CA ARG A 111 -29.09 -21.83 -31.63
C ARG A 111 -30.52 -22.42 -31.65
N ASN A 112 -31.38 -21.98 -30.74
CA ASN A 112 -32.76 -22.43 -30.59
C ASN A 112 -33.80 -21.30 -30.80
N THR A 113 -33.40 -20.19 -31.44
CA THR A 113 -34.28 -19.15 -31.98
C THR A 113 -33.88 -18.92 -33.43
#